data_AF-A0A7Y5WJ09-F1
#
_entry.id   AF-A0A7Y5WJ09-F1
#
_cell.length_a   1.000
_cell.length_b   1.000
_cell.length_c   1.000
_cell.angle_alpha   90.00
_cell.angle_beta   90.00
_cell.angle_gamma   90.00
#
_symmetry.space_group_name_H-M   'P 1'
#
loop_
_entity.id
_entity.type
_entity.pdbx_description
1 polymer ?
#
loop_
_entity_poly.entity_id
_entity_poly.type
_entity_poly.pdbx_seq_one_letter_code
_entity_poly.pdbx_strand_id
1 'polypeptide(L)'
;MAGSPRLLLVGSVASAVGGLFWAIKAAGLMIAGVQPPVVYEIAPMFFPVAVLGLYNLLEGNRSRLARAGLTLAGIAELCAVVSVLGMYMGPAQWIPTGDTVTVLTPFITLAAVGSIVGTLLVGIVIRRTASLPDRWKSYPMGLALSVIPLIASSALFQALNRRLFELPTLVIGLEWIVLGAVMARQRPALLRGSASA
;
A
#
# COMPACT_ATOMS: atom_id res chain seq x y z
N MET A 1 -25.14 7.26 8.50
CA MET A 1 -25.03 6.05 7.67
C MET A 1 -23.73 5.38 8.05
N ALA A 2 -23.77 4.07 8.32
CA ALA A 2 -22.63 3.27 8.77
C ALA A 2 -21.78 2.75 7.59
N GLY A 3 -20.53 2.39 7.89
CA GLY A 3 -19.46 2.27 6.89
C GLY A 3 -19.67 1.01 6.12
N SER A 4 -19.43 1.03 4.81
CA SER A 4 -19.70 -0.15 3.98
C SER A 4 -18.80 -1.31 4.43
N PRO A 5 -19.35 -2.39 5.00
CA PRO A 5 -18.53 -3.52 5.44
C PRO A 5 -17.86 -4.22 4.24
N ARG A 6 -18.42 -4.06 3.05
CA ARG A 6 -17.86 -4.56 1.79
C ARG A 6 -16.61 -3.79 1.38
N LEU A 7 -16.64 -2.45 1.44
CA LEU A 7 -15.46 -1.63 1.10
C LEU A 7 -14.31 -1.86 2.08
N LEU A 8 -14.62 -2.01 3.37
CA LEU A 8 -13.62 -2.38 4.36
C LEU A 8 -13.00 -3.75 4.06
N LEU A 9 -13.81 -4.75 3.72
CA LEU A 9 -13.31 -6.08 3.34
C LEU A 9 -12.40 -6.01 2.12
N VAL A 10 -12.84 -5.33 1.06
CA VAL A 10 -12.05 -5.17 -0.17
C VAL A 10 -10.72 -4.50 0.13
N GLY A 11 -10.71 -3.40 0.88
CA GLY A 11 -9.46 -2.74 1.27
C GLY A 11 -8.57 -3.61 2.16
N SER A 12 -9.14 -4.39 3.07
CA SER A 12 -8.38 -5.31 3.94
C SER A 12 -7.69 -6.41 3.12
N VAL A 13 -8.42 -7.01 2.18
CA VAL A 13 -7.92 -8.05 1.28
C VAL A 13 -6.86 -7.47 0.35
N ALA A 14 -7.13 -6.32 -0.27
CA ALA A 14 -6.16 -5.65 -1.13
C ALA A 14 -4.85 -5.37 -0.37
N SER A 15 -4.92 -4.80 0.84
CA SER A 15 -3.75 -4.57 1.69
C SER A 15 -2.94 -5.84 1.91
N ALA A 16 -3.61 -6.94 2.25
CA ALA A 16 -2.95 -8.21 2.52
C ALA A 16 -2.33 -8.83 1.26
N VAL A 17 -3.04 -8.78 0.12
CA VAL A 17 -2.56 -9.33 -1.15
C VAL A 17 -1.38 -8.52 -1.70
N GLY A 18 -1.47 -7.19 -1.72
CA GLY A 18 -0.36 -6.33 -2.14
C GLY A 18 0.88 -6.51 -1.26
N GLY A 19 0.67 -6.58 0.06
CA GLY A 19 1.75 -6.86 1.02
C GLY A 19 2.38 -8.24 0.83
N LEU A 20 1.56 -9.27 0.58
CA LEU A 20 2.02 -10.62 0.28
C LEU A 20 2.86 -10.69 -1.00
N PHE A 21 2.45 -9.99 -2.05
CA PHE A 21 3.23 -9.91 -3.29
C PHE A 21 4.61 -9.29 -3.05
N TRP A 22 4.69 -8.16 -2.35
CA TRP A 22 5.99 -7.59 -1.98
C TRP A 22 6.84 -8.52 -1.11
N ALA A 23 6.23 -9.21 -0.14
CA ALA A 23 6.94 -10.15 0.72
C ALA A 23 7.49 -11.36 -0.05
N ILE A 24 6.68 -11.97 -0.92
CA ILE A 24 7.10 -13.10 -1.78
C ILE A 24 8.22 -12.67 -2.72
N LYS A 25 8.11 -11.49 -3.33
CA LYS A 25 9.14 -10.94 -4.22
C LYS A 25 10.46 -10.74 -3.49
N ALA A 26 10.43 -10.08 -2.34
CA ALA A 26 11.62 -9.85 -1.54
C ALA A 26 12.25 -11.18 -1.08
N ALA A 27 11.44 -12.12 -0.59
CA ALA A 27 11.91 -13.46 -0.19
C ALA A 27 12.56 -14.23 -1.36
N GLY A 28 11.95 -14.21 -2.54
CA GLY A 28 12.49 -14.86 -3.74
C GLY A 28 13.86 -14.31 -4.15
N LEU A 29 14.01 -12.98 -4.13
CA LEU A 29 15.28 -12.33 -4.44
C LEU A 29 16.35 -12.60 -3.37
N MET A 30 15.98 -12.60 -2.08
CA MET A 30 16.93 -12.90 -0.99
C MET A 30 17.41 -14.36 -1.01
N ILE A 31 16.49 -15.31 -1.23
CA ILE A 31 16.78 -16.75 -1.13
C ILE A 31 17.40 -17.27 -2.42
N ALA A 32 16.74 -17.04 -3.55
CA ALA A 32 17.09 -17.63 -4.84
C ALA A 32 17.84 -16.68 -5.77
N GLY A 33 17.84 -15.37 -5.50
CA GLY A 33 18.40 -14.37 -6.43
C GLY A 33 17.60 -14.22 -7.73
N VAL A 34 16.37 -14.76 -7.76
CA VAL A 34 15.48 -14.71 -8.92
C VAL A 34 14.37 -13.71 -8.65
N GLN A 35 14.17 -12.78 -9.57
CA GLN A 35 13.03 -11.87 -9.54
C GLN A 35 11.79 -12.63 -10.02
N PRO A 36 10.77 -12.87 -9.16
CA PRO A 36 9.54 -13.46 -9.64
C PRO A 36 8.88 -12.50 -10.63
N PRO A 37 8.61 -12.94 -11.87
CA PRO A 37 7.96 -12.09 -12.86
C PRO A 37 6.58 -11.69 -12.33
N VAL A 38 6.09 -10.51 -12.68
CA VAL A 38 4.71 -10.04 -12.43
C VAL A 38 4.41 -9.58 -11.00
N VAL A 39 4.93 -10.25 -9.98
CA VAL A 39 4.52 -10.03 -8.57
C VAL A 39 4.81 -8.61 -8.09
N TYR A 40 5.96 -8.04 -8.48
CA TYR A 40 6.33 -6.66 -8.10
C TYR A 40 5.45 -5.61 -8.77
N GLU A 41 5.06 -5.86 -10.01
CA GLU A 41 4.46 -4.87 -10.90
C GLU A 41 2.98 -4.69 -10.59
N ILE A 42 2.32 -5.77 -10.18
CA ILE A 42 0.89 -5.76 -9.86
C ILE A 42 0.65 -5.27 -8.42
N ALA A 43 1.57 -5.52 -7.49
CA ALA A 43 1.40 -5.17 -6.08
C ALA A 43 0.98 -3.69 -5.82
N PRO A 44 1.54 -2.69 -6.51
CA PRO A 44 1.14 -1.30 -6.38
C PRO A 44 -0.35 -1.00 -6.62
N MET A 45 -1.07 -1.81 -7.42
CA MET A 45 -2.51 -1.61 -7.67
C MET A 45 -3.38 -1.96 -6.45
N PHE A 46 -2.84 -2.64 -5.44
CA PHE A 46 -3.61 -3.01 -4.27
C PHE A 46 -3.55 -1.98 -3.14
N PHE A 47 -2.47 -1.19 -3.05
CA PHE A 47 -2.27 -0.26 -1.95
C PHE A 47 -3.26 0.92 -1.98
N PRO A 48 -3.57 1.54 -3.14
CA PRO A 48 -4.65 2.53 -3.22
C PRO A 48 -6.01 2.00 -2.79
N VAL A 49 -6.33 0.75 -3.18
CA VAL A 49 -7.57 0.08 -2.78
C VAL A 49 -7.62 -0.14 -1.26
N ALA A 50 -6.48 -0.43 -0.63
CA ALA A 50 -6.37 -0.47 0.83
C ALA A 50 -6.67 0.90 1.47
N VAL A 51 -6.16 2.00 0.89
CA VAL A 51 -6.46 3.37 1.35
C VAL A 51 -7.95 3.69 1.25
N LEU A 52 -8.64 3.23 0.21
CA LEU A 52 -10.10 3.37 0.10
C LEU A 52 -10.81 2.67 1.28
N GLY A 53 -10.37 1.47 1.65
CA GLY A 53 -10.91 0.76 2.81
C GLY A 53 -10.66 1.50 4.13
N LEU A 54 -9.49 2.12 4.30
CA LEU A 54 -9.18 2.97 5.45
C LEU A 54 -10.04 4.23 5.48
N TYR A 55 -10.22 4.89 4.34
CA TYR A 55 -11.07 6.07 4.22
C TYR A 55 -12.53 5.76 4.59
N ASN A 56 -13.01 4.57 4.27
CA ASN A 56 -14.35 4.12 4.63
C ASN A 56 -14.58 4.03 6.16
N LEU A 57 -13.53 3.91 6.98
CA LEU A 57 -13.63 3.93 8.45
C LEU A 57 -13.86 5.34 9.03
N LEU A 58 -13.69 6.41 8.24
CA LEU A 58 -13.75 7.80 8.69
C LEU A 58 -15.17 8.40 8.67
N GLU A 59 -16.18 7.58 8.90
CA GLU A 59 -17.57 8.00 8.78
C GLU A 59 -17.94 9.23 9.58
N GLY A 60 -18.75 10.11 8.97
CA GLY A 60 -19.13 11.40 9.56
C GLY A 60 -17.98 12.41 9.69
N ASN A 61 -16.71 11.97 9.63
CA ASN A 61 -15.52 12.77 9.93
C ASN A 61 -14.55 12.83 8.73
N ARG A 62 -15.10 12.88 7.50
CA ARG A 62 -14.34 12.98 6.25
C ARG A 62 -13.81 14.39 6.01
N SER A 63 -12.76 14.75 6.75
CA SER A 63 -12.06 16.03 6.63
C SER A 63 -11.47 16.26 5.22
N ARG A 64 -11.13 17.51 4.90
CA ARG A 64 -10.42 17.86 3.64
C ARG A 64 -9.11 17.08 3.48
N LEU A 65 -8.40 16.84 4.58
CA LEU A 65 -7.16 16.07 4.60
C LEU A 65 -7.38 14.61 4.18
N ALA A 66 -8.42 13.96 4.72
CA ALA A 66 -8.77 12.60 4.33
C ALA A 66 -9.15 12.50 2.85
N ARG A 67 -9.88 13.51 2.33
CA ARG A 67 -10.26 13.58 0.92
C ARG A 67 -9.03 13.72 0.03
N ALA A 68 -8.10 14.61 0.38
CA ALA A 68 -6.83 14.74 -0.34
C ALA A 68 -6.04 13.42 -0.35
N GLY A 69 -5.99 12.71 0.79
CA GLY A 69 -5.38 11.39 0.87
C GLY A 69 -6.04 10.37 -0.05
N LEU A 70 -7.37 10.33 -0.10
CA LEU A 70 -8.11 9.46 -1.02
C LEU A 70 -7.87 9.83 -2.49
N THR A 71 -7.84 11.13 -2.81
CA THR A 71 -7.55 11.61 -4.18
C THR A 71 -6.15 11.19 -4.61
N LEU A 72 -5.14 11.32 -3.75
CA LEU A 72 -3.77 10.88 -4.05
C LEU A 72 -3.69 9.37 -4.24
N ALA A 73 -4.41 8.59 -3.43
CA ALA A 73 -4.53 7.15 -3.66
C ALA A 73 -5.20 6.86 -5.01
N GLY A 74 -6.27 7.55 -5.38
CA GLY A 74 -6.91 7.40 -6.69
C GLY A 74 -5.99 7.73 -7.87
N ILE A 75 -5.19 8.79 -7.76
CA ILE A 75 -4.16 9.12 -8.77
C ILE A 75 -3.10 8.03 -8.82
N ALA A 76 -2.65 7.54 -7.66
CA ALA A 76 -1.69 6.44 -7.59
C ALA A 76 -2.22 5.16 -8.26
N GLU A 77 -3.50 4.86 -8.09
CA GLU A 77 -4.14 3.71 -8.76
C GLU A 77 -4.10 3.85 -10.28
N LEU A 78 -4.49 5.02 -10.80
CA LEU A 78 -4.42 5.28 -12.25
C LEU A 78 -2.99 5.15 -12.77
N CYS A 79 -2.01 5.68 -12.04
CA CYS A 79 -0.60 5.53 -12.40
C CYS A 79 -0.16 4.07 -12.36
N ALA A 80 -0.57 3.29 -11.35
CA ALA A 80 -0.24 1.87 -11.23
C ALA A 80 -0.81 1.07 -12.41
N VAL A 81 -2.08 1.31 -12.75
CA VAL A 81 -2.74 0.68 -13.91
C VAL A 81 -2.01 1.03 -15.21
N VAL A 82 -1.66 2.30 -15.43
CA VAL A 82 -0.90 2.73 -16.62
C VAL A 82 0.47 2.05 -16.67
N SER A 83 1.18 1.95 -15.54
CA SER A 83 2.47 1.27 -15.46
C SER A 83 2.37 -0.21 -15.78
N VAL A 84 1.38 -0.91 -15.21
CA VAL A 84 1.17 -2.35 -15.47
C VAL A 84 0.80 -2.58 -16.92
N LEU A 85 -0.23 -1.89 -17.43
CA LEU A 85 -0.65 -2.04 -18.83
C LEU A 85 0.49 -1.67 -19.80
N GLY A 86 1.23 -0.60 -19.52
CA GLY A 86 2.37 -0.20 -20.31
C GLY A 86 3.49 -1.24 -20.34
N MET A 87 3.66 -2.01 -19.27
CA MET A 87 4.66 -3.07 -19.21
C MET A 87 4.26 -4.31 -20.01
N TYR A 88 2.97 -4.67 -20.02
CA TYR A 88 2.48 -5.87 -20.71
C TYR A 88 2.06 -5.63 -22.16
N MET A 89 1.59 -4.42 -22.48
CA MET A 89 1.03 -4.08 -23.79
C MET A 89 1.86 -3.04 -24.55
N GLY A 90 2.80 -2.38 -23.88
CA GLY A 90 3.64 -1.35 -24.49
C GLY A 90 4.81 -1.90 -25.30
N PRO A 91 5.48 -1.03 -26.09
CA PRO A 91 6.72 -1.37 -26.76
C PRO A 91 7.81 -1.85 -25.78
N ALA A 92 8.70 -2.74 -26.24
CA ALA A 92 9.77 -3.29 -25.41
C ALA A 92 10.65 -2.22 -24.72
N GLN A 93 10.85 -1.06 -25.36
CA GLN A 93 11.60 0.08 -24.79
C GLN A 93 10.95 0.74 -23.57
N TRP A 94 9.69 0.42 -23.26
CA TRP A 94 9.00 0.95 -22.06
C TRP A 94 9.33 0.14 -20.81
N ILE A 95 9.79 -1.11 -20.98
CA ILE A 95 10.07 -2.03 -19.88
C ILE A 95 11.37 -1.58 -19.18
N PRO A 96 11.33 -1.26 -17.88
CA PRO A 96 12.52 -0.91 -17.13
C PRO A 96 13.50 -2.09 -17.10
N THR A 97 14.75 -1.86 -17.49
CA THR A 97 15.82 -2.86 -17.44
C THR A 97 17.00 -2.32 -16.64
N GLY A 98 17.23 -2.90 -15.46
CA GLY A 98 18.29 -2.43 -14.55
C GLY A 98 18.11 -0.96 -14.15
N ASP A 99 19.13 -0.15 -14.47
CA ASP A 99 19.22 1.27 -14.07
C ASP A 99 18.56 2.26 -15.06
N THR A 100 17.77 1.77 -16.01
CA THR A 100 17.16 2.63 -17.03
C THR A 100 15.88 3.32 -16.55
N VAL A 101 15.87 4.64 -16.67
CA VAL A 101 14.64 5.44 -16.58
C VAL A 101 13.87 5.28 -17.89
N THR A 102 12.63 4.81 -17.82
CA THR A 102 11.75 4.64 -18.97
C THR A 102 10.55 5.58 -18.88
N VAL A 103 9.72 5.60 -19.92
CA VAL A 103 8.46 6.36 -19.93
C VAL A 103 7.52 5.93 -18.79
N LEU A 104 7.67 4.72 -18.25
CA LEU A 104 6.85 4.21 -17.16
C LEU A 104 7.37 4.62 -15.78
N THR A 105 8.65 5.00 -15.65
CA THR A 105 9.27 5.34 -14.35
C THR A 105 8.51 6.44 -13.59
N PRO A 106 8.05 7.55 -14.21
CA PRO A 106 7.25 8.55 -13.51
C PRO A 106 5.94 7.99 -12.97
N PHE A 107 5.25 7.13 -13.72
CA PHE A 107 3.99 6.51 -13.30
C PHE A 107 4.21 5.54 -12.15
N ILE A 108 5.25 4.71 -12.20
CA ILE A 108 5.63 3.80 -11.10
C ILE A 108 5.92 4.61 -9.84
N THR A 109 6.66 5.72 -9.98
CA THR A 109 7.02 6.61 -8.87
C THR A 109 5.78 7.25 -8.27
N LEU A 110 4.87 7.80 -9.10
CA LEU A 110 3.63 8.41 -8.64
C LEU A 110 2.69 7.41 -7.97
N ALA A 111 2.63 6.16 -8.47
CA ALA A 111 1.88 5.09 -7.84
C ALA A 111 2.37 4.80 -6.42
N ALA A 112 3.70 4.67 -6.24
CA ALA A 112 4.29 4.45 -4.93
C ALA A 112 4.08 5.64 -3.99
N VAL A 113 4.47 6.85 -4.43
CA VAL A 113 4.40 8.08 -3.61
C VAL A 113 2.96 8.41 -3.27
N GLY A 114 2.04 8.36 -4.23
CA GLY A 114 0.63 8.67 -3.98
C GLY A 114 -0.03 7.66 -3.04
N SER A 115 0.35 6.38 -3.08
CA SER A 115 -0.10 5.37 -2.11
C SER A 115 0.41 5.66 -0.70
N ILE A 116 1.69 6.00 -0.56
CA ILE A 116 2.31 6.31 0.73
C ILE A 116 1.70 7.60 1.32
N VAL A 117 1.66 8.67 0.54
CA VAL A 117 1.10 9.96 0.99
C VAL A 117 -0.40 9.82 1.24
N GLY A 118 -1.14 9.10 0.39
CA GLY A 118 -2.56 8.81 0.60
C GLY A 118 -2.80 8.09 1.92
N THR A 119 -2.00 7.06 2.21
CA THR A 119 -2.04 6.32 3.48
C THR A 119 -1.69 7.20 4.67
N LEU A 120 -0.66 8.05 4.54
CA LEU A 120 -0.26 8.99 5.59
C LEU A 120 -1.39 9.96 5.93
N LEU A 121 -1.98 10.61 4.92
CA LEU A 121 -3.02 11.62 5.12
C LEU A 121 -4.28 11.02 5.71
N VAL A 122 -4.73 9.87 5.20
CA VAL A 122 -5.87 9.13 5.78
C VAL A 122 -5.54 8.64 7.19
N GLY A 123 -4.31 8.14 7.41
CA GLY A 123 -3.81 7.67 8.70
C GLY A 123 -3.78 8.74 9.78
N ILE A 124 -3.38 9.97 9.43
CA ILE A 124 -3.45 11.13 10.34
C ILE A 124 -4.89 11.35 10.82
N VAL A 125 -5.87 11.26 9.91
CA VAL A 125 -7.27 11.46 10.26
C VAL A 125 -7.81 10.29 11.09
N ILE A 126 -7.49 9.04 10.74
CA ILE A 126 -7.84 7.85 11.54
C ILE A 126 -7.36 7.99 12.98
N ARG A 127 -6.11 8.44 13.15
CA ARG A 127 -5.54 8.67 14.49
C ARG A 127 -6.32 9.72 15.26
N ARG A 128 -6.70 10.83 14.60
CA ARG A 128 -7.44 11.94 15.22
C ARG A 128 -8.87 11.57 15.60
N THR A 129 -9.54 10.75 14.79
CA THR A 129 -10.93 10.34 14.99
C THR A 129 -11.06 9.06 15.82
N ALA A 130 -9.93 8.42 16.18
CA ALA A 130 -9.91 7.11 16.83
C ALA A 130 -10.76 6.05 16.10
N SER A 131 -10.78 6.10 14.75
CA SER A 131 -11.56 5.18 13.91
C SER A 131 -11.01 3.75 13.89
N LEU A 132 -9.91 3.49 14.59
CA LEU A 132 -9.32 2.18 14.84
C LEU A 132 -9.10 2.01 16.36
N PRO A 133 -9.03 0.76 16.87
CA PRO A 133 -8.77 0.49 18.28
C PRO A 133 -7.48 1.15 18.75
N ASP A 134 -7.40 1.51 20.03
CA ASP A 134 -6.32 2.36 20.57
C ASP A 134 -4.90 1.90 20.23
N ARG A 135 -4.64 0.59 20.26
CA ARG A 135 -3.33 0.02 19.92
C ARG A 135 -2.96 0.11 18.43
N TRP A 136 -3.93 0.37 17.55
CA TRP A 136 -3.77 0.37 16.09
C TRP A 136 -4.08 1.74 15.44
N LYS A 137 -4.58 2.73 16.19
CA LYS A 137 -5.00 4.03 15.64
C LYS A 137 -3.90 4.81 14.92
N SER A 138 -2.64 4.62 15.33
CA SER A 138 -1.49 5.25 14.68
C SER A 138 -0.85 4.38 13.60
N TYR A 139 -1.32 3.15 13.41
CA TYR A 139 -0.66 2.16 12.55
C TYR A 139 -0.57 2.59 11.08
N PRO A 140 -1.64 3.11 10.42
CA PRO A 140 -1.53 3.55 9.03
C PRO A 140 -0.52 4.70 8.85
N MET A 141 -0.46 5.62 9.81
CA MET A 141 0.53 6.70 9.82
C MET A 141 1.95 6.14 10.03
N GLY A 142 2.12 5.19 10.96
CA GLY A 142 3.39 4.52 11.23
C GLY A 142 3.93 3.78 10.00
N LEU A 143 3.07 3.02 9.32
CA LEU A 143 3.40 2.33 8.06
C LEU A 143 3.85 3.31 6.98
N ALA A 144 3.13 4.42 6.79
CA ALA A 144 3.55 5.39 5.77
C ALA A 144 4.90 6.05 6.10
N LEU A 145 5.20 6.27 7.38
CA LEU A 145 6.44 6.88 7.84
C LEU A 145 7.61 5.91 7.89
N SER A 146 7.39 4.61 8.17
CA SER A 146 8.43 3.58 8.21
C SER A 146 9.08 3.36 6.84
N VAL A 147 8.34 3.61 5.75
CA VAL A 147 8.85 3.48 4.38
C VAL A 147 10.10 4.34 4.13
N ILE A 148 10.17 5.56 4.69
CA ILE A 148 11.32 6.46 4.47
C ILE A 148 12.63 5.88 5.01
N PRO A 149 12.77 5.55 6.32
CA PRO A 149 13.99 4.95 6.84
C PRO A 149 14.24 3.56 6.26
N LEU A 150 13.19 2.78 5.94
CA LEU A 150 13.35 1.49 5.29
C LEU A 150 13.99 1.62 3.91
N ILE A 151 13.51 2.52 3.05
CA ILE A 151 14.12 2.79 1.75
C ILE A 151 15.54 3.34 1.90
N ALA A 152 15.78 4.27 2.83
CA ALA A 152 17.11 4.81 3.09
C ALA A 152 18.10 3.71 3.52
N SER A 153 17.62 2.73 4.30
CA SER A 153 18.43 1.59 4.75
C SER A 153 18.74 0.57 3.65
N SER A 154 18.04 0.58 2.50
CA SER A 154 18.29 -0.34 1.39
C SER A 154 19.73 -0.24 0.87
N ALA A 155 20.28 0.96 0.74
CA ALA A 155 21.66 1.16 0.29
C ALA A 155 22.69 0.57 1.29
N LEU A 156 22.42 0.73 2.59
CA LEU A 156 23.24 0.13 3.64
C LEU A 156 23.20 -1.41 3.58
N PHE A 157 22.00 -1.99 3.44
CA PHE A 157 21.85 -3.44 3.32
C PHE A 157 22.51 -3.99 2.06
N GLN A 158 22.43 -3.26 0.94
CA GLN A 158 23.12 -3.63 -0.30
C GLN A 158 24.64 -3.69 -0.13
N ALA A 159 25.21 -2.74 0.62
CA ALA A 159 26.65 -2.70 0.90
C ALA A 159 27.12 -3.89 1.76
N LEU A 160 26.27 -4.37 2.69
CA LEU A 160 26.56 -5.54 3.51
C LEU A 160 26.42 -6.84 2.71
N ASN A 161 25.34 -6.97 1.95
CA ASN A 161 25.07 -8.12 1.10
C ASN A 161 24.02 -7.72 0.04
N ARG A 162 24.34 -7.93 -1.24
CA ARG A 162 23.42 -7.64 -2.36
C ARG A 162 22.04 -8.27 -2.18
N ARG A 163 21.96 -9.44 -1.55
CA ARG A 163 20.68 -10.12 -1.27
C ARG A 163 19.84 -9.35 -0.25
N LEU A 164 20.44 -8.72 0.75
CA LEU A 164 19.73 -8.00 1.81
C LEU A 164 19.10 -6.67 1.35
N PHE A 165 19.42 -6.20 0.14
CA PHE A 165 18.80 -5.00 -0.44
C PHE A 165 17.27 -5.02 -0.42
N GLU A 166 16.66 -6.22 -0.54
CA GLU A 166 15.21 -6.40 -0.57
C GLU A 166 14.58 -6.56 0.83
N LEU A 167 15.38 -6.60 1.90
CA LEU A 167 14.88 -6.73 3.26
C LEU A 167 13.90 -5.59 3.64
N PRO A 168 14.17 -4.31 3.31
CA PRO A 168 13.19 -3.24 3.49
C PRO A 168 11.86 -3.50 2.78
N THR A 169 11.88 -3.99 1.54
CA THR A 169 10.66 -4.33 0.80
C THR A 169 9.87 -5.47 1.47
N LEU A 170 10.57 -6.47 2.02
CA LEU A 170 9.92 -7.51 2.83
C LEU A 170 9.19 -6.92 4.03
N VAL A 171 9.88 -6.06 4.81
CA VAL A 171 9.31 -5.43 6.01
C VAL A 171 8.08 -4.61 5.65
N ILE A 172 8.16 -3.77 4.61
CA ILE A 172 7.01 -2.97 4.16
C ILE A 172 5.86 -3.89 3.73
N GLY A 173 6.14 -4.98 2.99
CA GLY A 173 5.12 -5.97 2.61
C GLY A 173 4.41 -6.58 3.81
N LEU A 174 5.16 -6.94 4.86
CA LEU A 174 4.59 -7.44 6.12
C LEU A 174 3.75 -6.39 6.85
N GLU A 175 4.16 -5.12 6.83
CA GLU A 175 3.37 -4.03 7.41
C GLU A 175 2.01 -3.87 6.72
N TRP A 176 1.96 -3.98 5.39
CA TRP A 176 0.70 -3.97 4.64
C TRP A 176 -0.18 -5.19 4.95
N ILE A 177 0.39 -6.37 5.19
CA ILE A 177 -0.37 -7.55 5.64
C ILE A 177 -1.00 -7.28 7.02
N VAL A 178 -0.24 -6.70 7.95
CA VAL A 178 -0.74 -6.35 9.28
C VAL A 178 -1.84 -5.28 9.19
N LEU A 179 -1.69 -4.28 8.31
CA LEU A 179 -2.73 -3.29 8.07
C LEU A 179 -4.05 -3.95 7.61
N GLY A 180 -3.97 -4.88 6.66
CA GLY A 180 -5.13 -5.65 6.20
C GLY A 180 -5.80 -6.43 7.34
N ALA A 181 -5.01 -7.08 8.20
CA ALA A 181 -5.53 -7.78 9.37
C ALA A 181 -6.19 -6.85 10.39
N VAL A 182 -5.63 -5.65 10.61
CA VAL A 182 -6.18 -4.62 11.50
C VAL A 182 -7.53 -4.12 10.98
N MET A 183 -7.63 -3.85 9.67
CA MET A 183 -8.86 -3.43 9.02
C MET A 183 -9.93 -4.54 9.09
N ALA A 184 -9.57 -5.79 8.81
CA ALA A 184 -10.49 -6.93 8.88
C ALA A 184 -11.10 -7.11 10.26
N ARG A 185 -10.34 -6.83 11.33
CA ARG A 185 -10.82 -6.89 12.73
C ARG A 185 -11.91 -5.86 13.05
N GLN A 186 -12.09 -4.80 12.25
CA GLN A 186 -13.16 -3.82 12.44
C GLN A 186 -14.51 -4.25 11.85
N ARG A 187 -14.51 -5.25 10.97
CA ARG A 187 -15.72 -5.69 10.26
C ARG A 187 -16.88 -6.11 11.19
N PRO A 188 -16.66 -6.87 12.28
CA PRO A 188 -17.75 -7.24 13.17
C PRO A 188 -18.42 -6.04 13.85
N ALA A 189 -17.66 -4.99 14.17
CA ALA A 189 -18.19 -3.77 14.79
C ALA A 189 -19.12 -3.02 13.83
N LEU A 190 -18.74 -2.89 12.55
CA LEU A 190 -19.58 -2.25 11.53
C LEU A 190 -20.87 -3.04 11.26
N LEU A 191 -20.80 -4.37 11.21
CA LEU A 191 -21.97 -5.21 10.99
C LEU A 191 -22.99 -5.13 12.14
N ARG A 192 -22.51 -4.98 13.39
CA ARG A 192 -23.38 -4.78 14.56
C ARG A 192 -24.07 -3.41 14.52
N GLY A 193 -23.33 -2.35 14.17
CA GLY A 193 -23.88 -0.99 14.07
C GLY A 193 -24.92 -0.83 12.97
N SER A 194 -24.85 -1.61 11.89
CA SER A 194 -25.86 -1.61 10.81
C SER A 194 -27.13 -2.40 11.16
N ALA A 195 -27.09 -3.31 12.14
CA ALA A 195 -28.26 -4.09 12.56
C ALA A 195 -29.12 -3.35 13.60
N SER A 196 -28.57 -2.32 14.23
CA SER A 196 -29.21 -1.50 15.26
C SER A 196 -29.76 -0.16 14.77
N ALA A 197 -29.63 0.14 13.47
CA ALA A 197 -30.06 1.39 12.82
C ALA A 197 -31.15 1.10 11.79
#